data_AF-A0A3D4Z2T6-F1
#
_entry.id   AF-A0A3D4Z2T6-F1
#
_cell.length_a   1.000
_cell.length_b   1.000
_cell.length_c   1.000
_cell.angle_alpha   90.00
_cell.angle_beta   90.00
_cell.angle_gamma   90.00
#
_symmetry.space_group_name_H-M   'P 1'
#
loop_
_entity.id
_entity.type
_entity.pdbx_description
1 polymer ?
#
loop_
_entity_poly.entity_id
_entity_poly.type
_entity_poly.pdbx_seq_one_letter_code
_entity_poly.pdbx_strand_id
1 'polypeptide(L)'
;MSKGSGYSSFFILKYVFITTTFIIVGFFVGLSPTQAALPTIPFTPHELKEGNHSVSLLIAVPQVGEMSGQLSYSYNIAIPAGRGVTPKLQLEYSSGARYSEFGYGWQLSLATIERSQRKGIVDYNSDLFLFREGHSTTQLIPTGETTPNGGKVYRERVEKSFNQYIRYGNTWRILGVNGLRYELGT
;
A
#
# COMPACT_ATOMS: atom_id res chain seq x y z
N MET A 1 8.93 92.68 17.18
CA MET A 1 10.17 93.19 16.55
C MET A 1 11.20 92.06 16.59
N SER A 2 11.67 91.62 15.41
CA SER A 2 12.93 90.86 15.12
C SER A 2 13.21 89.56 15.91
N LYS A 3 13.12 88.37 15.30
CA LYS A 3 14.12 87.65 14.44
C LYS A 3 15.07 86.74 15.22
N GLY A 4 15.39 85.60 14.58
CA GLY A 4 16.66 84.86 14.71
C GLY A 4 16.45 83.40 15.12
N SER A 5 16.26 82.47 14.17
CA SER A 5 17.30 81.58 13.60
C SER A 5 18.20 80.98 14.68
N GLY A 6 18.07 79.71 15.06
CA GLY A 6 18.42 78.52 14.26
C GLY A 6 19.69 77.91 14.89
N TYR A 7 19.79 76.58 14.98
CA TYR A 7 21.00 75.76 14.73
C TYR A 7 20.73 74.29 15.09
N SER A 8 21.22 73.45 14.18
CA SER A 8 21.25 71.99 14.13
C SER A 8 22.33 71.40 15.05
N SER A 9 22.18 70.16 15.53
CA SER A 9 23.10 69.03 15.24
C SER A 9 23.20 67.97 16.37
N PHE A 10 23.01 66.70 15.96
CA PHE A 10 23.59 65.41 16.40
C PHE A 10 24.20 65.25 17.81
N PHE A 11 23.85 64.15 18.52
CA PHE A 11 24.80 63.16 19.12
C PHE A 11 24.08 61.97 19.83
N ILE A 12 24.14 60.77 19.20
CA ILE A 12 24.47 59.41 19.68
C ILE A 12 24.26 59.04 21.20
N LEU A 13 23.60 57.90 21.54
CA LEU A 13 24.16 56.67 22.20
C LEU A 13 23.11 55.66 22.79
N LYS A 14 23.37 54.37 22.53
CA LYS A 14 23.10 53.10 23.29
C LYS A 14 21.76 52.32 23.18
N TYR A 15 21.86 51.20 22.44
CA TYR A 15 21.61 49.81 22.84
C TYR A 15 20.45 49.48 23.80
N VAL A 16 19.44 48.74 23.30
CA VAL A 16 18.94 47.49 23.92
C VAL A 16 18.37 46.59 22.79
N PHE A 17 19.08 45.51 22.46
CA PHE A 17 18.55 44.42 21.63
C PHE A 17 17.75 43.48 22.55
N ILE A 18 16.42 43.54 22.51
CA ILE A 18 15.55 42.55 23.15
C ILE A 18 15.29 41.45 22.12
N THR A 19 15.95 40.31 22.33
CA THR A 19 15.69 39.07 21.61
C THR A 19 14.34 38.50 22.06
N THR A 20 13.29 38.72 21.28
CA THR A 20 11.99 38.08 21.49
C THR A 20 11.90 36.82 20.64
N THR A 21 12.09 35.67 21.27
CA THR A 21 11.77 34.36 20.70
C THR A 21 10.25 34.22 20.58
N PHE A 22 9.72 34.17 19.35
CA PHE A 22 8.32 33.80 19.10
C PHE A 22 8.24 32.28 18.87
N ILE A 23 7.58 31.57 19.79
CA ILE A 23 7.14 30.19 19.56
C ILE A 23 5.79 30.30 18.86
N ILE A 24 5.75 30.00 17.56
CA ILE A 24 4.49 29.85 16.82
C ILE A 24 3.99 28.42 17.08
N VAL A 25 3.03 28.30 18.00
CA VAL A 25 2.22 27.07 18.14
C VAL A 25 1.26 27.05 16.95
N GLY A 26 1.48 26.13 16.03
CA GLY A 26 0.60 25.91 14.89
C GLY A 26 -0.77 25.40 15.33
N PHE A 27 -1.81 26.19 15.07
CA PHE A 27 -3.19 25.74 15.14
C PHE A 27 -3.69 25.54 13.70
N PHE A 28 -3.57 24.32 13.19
CA PHE A 28 -4.17 23.95 11.91
C PHE A 28 -5.66 23.70 12.16
N VAL A 29 -6.52 24.67 11.81
CA VAL A 29 -7.97 24.45 11.80
C VAL A 29 -8.27 23.57 10.58
N GLY A 30 -8.57 22.30 10.83
CA GLY A 30 -9.07 21.39 9.81
C GLY A 30 -10.44 21.85 9.32
N LEU A 31 -10.47 22.56 8.19
CA LEU A 31 -11.68 22.74 7.39
C LEU A 31 -11.99 21.40 6.69
N SER A 32 -12.74 20.53 7.35
CA SER A 32 -13.42 19.44 6.65
C SER A 32 -14.48 20.06 5.73
N PRO A 33 -14.56 19.71 4.43
CA PRO A 33 -15.68 20.14 3.62
C PRO A 33 -16.97 19.56 4.23
N THR A 34 -17.84 20.42 4.74
CA THR A 34 -19.23 20.05 5.05
C THR A 34 -19.88 19.62 3.75
N GLN A 35 -19.99 18.32 3.54
CA GLN A 35 -20.72 17.76 2.40
C GLN A 35 -22.22 18.05 2.60
N ALA A 36 -22.80 18.83 1.70
CA ALA A 36 -24.23 19.11 1.71
C ALA A 36 -25.02 17.81 1.51
N ALA A 37 -25.95 17.52 2.41
CA ALA A 37 -26.85 16.37 2.29
C ALA A 37 -27.76 16.55 1.06
N LEU A 38 -27.78 15.57 0.17
CA LEU A 38 -28.64 15.56 -1.01
C LEU A 38 -30.12 15.35 -0.57
N PRO A 39 -31.10 15.97 -1.27
CA PRO A 39 -32.51 15.87 -0.88
C PRO A 39 -32.99 14.42 -0.99
N THR A 40 -33.51 13.87 0.12
CA THR A 40 -34.07 12.52 0.18
C THR A 40 -35.60 12.59 0.15
N ILE A 41 -36.21 11.94 -0.84
CA ILE A 41 -37.67 11.70 -0.85
C ILE A 41 -37.97 10.51 0.08
N PRO A 42 -38.90 10.64 1.05
CA PRO A 42 -39.21 9.55 1.96
C PRO A 42 -40.02 8.48 1.24
N PHE A 43 -39.49 7.26 1.19
CA PHE A 43 -40.17 6.07 0.69
C PHE A 43 -40.24 5.04 1.81
N THR A 44 -41.44 4.58 2.14
CA THR A 44 -41.68 3.48 3.09
C THR A 44 -42.24 2.27 2.34
N PRO A 45 -41.43 1.23 2.06
CA PRO A 45 -41.91 0.02 1.40
C PRO A 45 -42.74 -0.85 2.35
N HIS A 46 -43.75 -1.52 1.79
CA HIS A 46 -44.43 -2.65 2.43
C HIS A 46 -43.71 -3.95 2.02
N GLU A 47 -43.17 -4.70 3.00
CA GLU A 47 -42.37 -5.93 2.78
C GLU A 47 -43.21 -7.19 2.60
N LEU A 48 -42.88 -7.98 1.57
CA LEU A 48 -42.99 -9.44 1.57
C LEU A 48 -41.57 -10.00 1.80
N LYS A 49 -41.42 -11.24 2.30
CA LYS A 49 -40.11 -11.91 2.50
C LYS A 49 -39.50 -12.33 1.16
N GLU A 50 -39.34 -11.37 0.27
CA GLU A 50 -38.64 -11.43 -1.01
C GLU A 50 -37.27 -10.79 -0.78
N GLY A 51 -36.21 -11.54 -1.08
CA GLY A 51 -34.84 -11.14 -0.78
C GLY A 51 -34.49 -9.80 -1.42
N ASN A 52 -33.84 -8.93 -0.66
CA ASN A 52 -33.37 -7.60 -1.08
C ASN A 52 -32.91 -7.58 -2.55
N HIS A 53 -33.64 -6.85 -3.39
CA HIS A 53 -33.33 -6.62 -4.81
C HIS A 53 -32.28 -5.52 -4.99
N SER A 54 -31.46 -5.26 -3.96
CA SER A 54 -30.39 -4.27 -4.02
C SER A 54 -29.28 -4.78 -4.94
N VAL A 55 -29.02 -4.08 -6.04
CA VAL A 55 -27.82 -4.28 -6.83
C VAL A 55 -26.66 -3.71 -6.03
N SER A 56 -25.96 -4.58 -5.28
CA SER A 56 -24.67 -4.23 -4.68
C SER A 56 -23.67 -4.04 -5.81
N LEU A 57 -23.46 -2.79 -6.22
CA LEU A 57 -22.37 -2.43 -7.11
C LEU A 57 -21.06 -2.71 -6.38
N LEU A 58 -20.18 -3.52 -6.97
CA LEU A 58 -18.80 -3.56 -6.51
C LEU A 58 -18.13 -2.25 -6.90
N ILE A 59 -18.14 -1.30 -5.97
CA ILE A 59 -17.44 -0.02 -6.12
C ILE A 59 -16.07 -0.19 -5.47
N ALA A 60 -15.02 -0.20 -6.29
CA ALA A 60 -13.66 -0.07 -5.78
C ALA A 60 -13.45 1.39 -5.33
N VAL A 61 -13.17 1.60 -4.05
CA VAL A 61 -12.86 2.94 -3.53
C VAL A 61 -11.43 3.29 -3.95
N PRO A 62 -11.18 4.43 -4.62
CA PRO A 62 -9.82 4.85 -4.95
C PRO A 62 -9.02 5.07 -3.66
N GLN A 63 -7.82 4.52 -3.61
CA GLN A 63 -6.87 4.73 -2.51
C GLN A 63 -5.62 5.41 -3.04
N VAL A 64 -5.06 6.35 -2.30
CA VAL A 64 -3.83 7.03 -2.66
C VAL A 64 -2.73 6.62 -1.70
N GLY A 65 -1.60 6.16 -2.23
CA GLY A 65 -0.44 5.82 -1.41
C GLY A 65 0.19 7.08 -0.85
N GLU A 66 0.13 7.27 0.47
CA GLU A 66 0.64 8.46 1.18
C GLU A 66 2.10 8.80 0.84
N MET A 67 2.96 7.78 0.67
CA MET A 67 4.38 7.98 0.36
C MET A 67 4.71 7.88 -1.12
N SER A 68 3.95 7.10 -1.90
CA SER A 68 4.25 6.84 -3.31
C SER A 68 3.51 7.77 -4.27
N GLY A 69 2.44 8.42 -3.81
CA GLY A 69 1.53 9.22 -4.64
C GLY A 69 0.75 8.39 -5.66
N GLN A 70 0.78 7.06 -5.56
CA GLN A 70 0.15 6.17 -6.54
C GLN A 70 -1.35 6.03 -6.26
N LEU A 71 -2.14 6.06 -7.33
CA LEU A 71 -3.57 5.74 -7.27
C LEU A 71 -3.75 4.22 -7.36
N SER A 72 -4.50 3.67 -6.44
CA SER A 72 -4.78 2.23 -6.36
C SER A 72 -6.29 1.96 -6.35
N TYR A 73 -6.72 0.93 -7.08
CA TYR A 73 -8.07 0.36 -6.97
C TYR A 73 -7.98 -1.11 -6.61
N SER A 74 -9.02 -1.61 -5.95
CA SER A 74 -9.06 -2.98 -5.48
C SER A 74 -10.48 -3.52 -5.62
N TYR A 75 -10.62 -4.60 -6.40
CA TYR A 75 -11.88 -5.25 -6.69
C TYR A 75 -11.83 -6.71 -6.21
N ASN A 76 -12.63 -7.03 -5.19
CA ASN A 76 -12.72 -8.39 -4.67
C ASN A 76 -13.57 -9.25 -5.62
N ILE A 77 -13.04 -10.36 -6.10
CA ILE A 77 -13.81 -11.27 -6.93
C ILE A 77 -14.72 -12.09 -6.00
N ALA A 78 -16.04 -11.94 -6.20
CA ALA A 78 -17.02 -12.71 -5.45
C ALA A 78 -17.00 -14.16 -5.92
N ILE A 79 -16.48 -15.04 -5.07
CA ILE A 79 -16.43 -16.49 -5.31
C ILE A 79 -17.37 -17.15 -4.31
N PRO A 80 -18.21 -18.12 -4.74
CA PRO A 80 -19.08 -18.85 -3.83
C PRO A 80 -18.25 -19.54 -2.74
N ALA A 81 -18.81 -19.60 -1.53
CA ALA A 81 -18.15 -20.26 -0.41
C ALA A 81 -17.84 -21.73 -0.75
N GLY A 82 -16.56 -22.08 -0.73
CA GLY A 82 -16.09 -23.44 -0.92
C GLY A 82 -16.39 -24.32 0.30
N ARG A 83 -16.23 -25.64 0.15
CA ARG A 83 -16.34 -26.61 1.25
C ARG A 83 -15.05 -26.60 2.09
N GLY A 84 -14.85 -25.54 2.87
CA GLY A 84 -13.76 -25.39 3.84
C GLY A 84 -12.67 -24.40 3.42
N VAL A 85 -12.22 -24.43 2.16
CA VAL A 85 -11.22 -23.48 1.63
C VAL A 85 -11.84 -22.69 0.49
N THR A 86 -11.82 -21.36 0.60
CA THR A 86 -12.25 -20.44 -0.45
C THR A 86 -11.07 -19.56 -0.81
N PRO A 87 -10.60 -19.54 -2.07
CA PRO A 87 -9.54 -18.63 -2.47
C PRO A 87 -10.05 -17.19 -2.38
N LYS A 88 -9.23 -16.31 -1.83
CA LYS A 88 -9.49 -14.86 -1.89
C LYS A 88 -8.77 -14.32 -3.11
N LEU A 89 -9.52 -13.96 -4.14
CA LEU A 89 -8.98 -13.34 -5.34
C LEU A 89 -9.40 -11.88 -5.39
N GLN A 90 -8.45 -11.02 -5.72
CA GLN A 90 -8.64 -9.60 -5.85
C GLN A 90 -7.95 -9.11 -7.12
N LEU A 91 -8.68 -8.36 -7.93
CA LEU A 91 -8.13 -7.63 -9.04
C LEU A 91 -7.72 -6.24 -8.54
N GLU A 92 -6.42 -6.00 -8.53
CA GLU A 92 -5.81 -4.77 -8.06
C GLU A 92 -5.42 -3.91 -9.26
N TYR A 93 -5.49 -2.60 -9.09
CA TYR A 93 -4.90 -1.62 -10.00
C TYR A 93 -3.91 -0.75 -9.24
N SER A 94 -2.80 -0.40 -9.87
CA SER A 94 -1.91 0.66 -9.44
C SER A 94 -1.43 1.49 -10.64
N SER A 95 -1.52 2.83 -10.52
CA SER A 95 -1.05 3.74 -11.57
C SER A 95 0.45 3.65 -11.82
N GLY A 96 1.23 3.18 -10.84
CA GLY A 96 2.68 2.96 -10.94
C GLY A 96 3.07 1.57 -11.45
N ALA A 97 2.10 0.67 -11.61
CA ALA A 97 2.35 -0.67 -12.10
C ALA A 97 2.50 -0.70 -13.63
N ARG A 98 3.15 -1.76 -14.12
CA ARG A 98 3.43 -1.95 -15.55
C ARG A 98 2.34 -2.82 -16.17
N TYR A 99 2.59 -3.25 -17.41
CA TYR A 99 1.72 -4.20 -18.09
C TYR A 99 1.74 -5.56 -17.39
N SER A 100 0.56 -6.17 -17.24
CA SER A 100 0.36 -7.57 -16.84
C SER A 100 -0.53 -8.29 -17.84
N GLU A 101 -0.74 -9.59 -17.63
CA GLU A 101 -1.71 -10.41 -18.35
C GLU A 101 -3.17 -9.90 -18.26
N PHE A 102 -3.48 -9.03 -17.29
CA PHE A 102 -4.80 -8.43 -17.09
C PHE A 102 -4.91 -6.99 -17.64
N GLY A 103 -3.83 -6.46 -18.21
CA GLY A 103 -3.77 -5.12 -18.78
C GLY A 103 -2.80 -4.18 -18.06
N TYR A 104 -2.75 -2.93 -18.49
CA TYR A 104 -1.83 -1.94 -17.92
C TYR A 104 -2.26 -1.51 -16.52
N GLY A 105 -1.34 -1.66 -15.55
CA GLY A 105 -1.57 -1.25 -14.17
C GLY A 105 -2.47 -2.19 -13.37
N TRP A 106 -3.06 -3.22 -14.01
CA TRP A 106 -3.89 -4.22 -13.35
C TRP A 106 -3.06 -5.45 -12.95
N GLN A 107 -3.44 -6.14 -11.88
CA GLN A 107 -2.79 -7.38 -11.45
C GLN A 107 -3.77 -8.20 -10.61
N LEU A 108 -3.75 -9.52 -10.76
CA LEU A 108 -4.51 -10.42 -9.89
C LEU A 108 -3.67 -10.83 -8.66
N SER A 109 -4.29 -10.92 -7.50
CA SER A 109 -3.68 -11.30 -6.22
C SER A 109 -3.32 -12.80 -6.13
N LEU A 110 -2.56 -13.31 -7.10
CA LEU A 110 -2.07 -14.69 -7.12
C LEU A 110 -0.63 -14.77 -6.61
N ALA A 111 -0.39 -15.73 -5.72
CA ALA A 111 0.94 -16.06 -5.22
C ALA A 111 1.78 -16.69 -6.33
N THR A 112 2.90 -16.05 -6.66
CA THR A 112 3.86 -16.52 -7.67
C THR A 112 5.28 -16.34 -7.15
N ILE A 113 6.19 -17.21 -7.59
CA ILE A 113 7.63 -17.07 -7.32
C ILE A 113 8.34 -16.99 -8.66
N GLU A 114 9.10 -15.91 -8.85
CA GLU A 114 9.87 -15.64 -10.05
C GLU A 114 11.35 -15.44 -9.72
N ARG A 115 12.23 -15.56 -10.71
CA ARG A 115 13.65 -15.26 -10.53
C ARG A 115 13.86 -13.74 -10.50
N SER A 116 14.74 -13.28 -9.61
CA SER A 116 15.00 -11.85 -9.44
C SER A 116 15.73 -11.23 -10.63
N GLN A 117 15.11 -10.24 -11.27
CA GLN A 117 15.69 -9.39 -12.33
C GLN A 117 16.33 -8.09 -11.80
N ARG A 118 16.38 -7.90 -10.48
CA ARG A 118 16.82 -6.63 -9.88
C ARG A 118 18.28 -6.26 -10.22
N LYS A 119 19.14 -7.25 -10.49
CA LYS A 119 20.57 -7.04 -10.83
C LYS A 119 20.85 -7.06 -12.34
N GLY A 120 19.82 -6.90 -13.17
CA GLY A 120 19.93 -6.97 -14.63
C GLY A 120 19.32 -8.26 -15.17
N ILE A 121 20.03 -8.92 -16.08
CA ILE A 121 19.56 -10.13 -16.75
C ILE A 121 19.38 -11.26 -15.72
N VAL A 122 18.35 -12.09 -15.91
CA VAL A 122 18.11 -13.27 -15.07
C VAL A 122 19.32 -14.21 -15.13
N ASP A 123 20.00 -14.36 -14.01
CA ASP A 123 20.99 -15.41 -13.83
C ASP A 123 20.31 -16.67 -13.29
N TYR A 124 20.25 -17.71 -14.13
CA TYR A 124 19.67 -19.00 -13.78
C TYR A 124 20.48 -19.79 -12.75
N ASN A 125 21.76 -19.44 -12.58
CA ASN A 125 22.63 -20.01 -11.55
C ASN A 125 22.48 -19.31 -10.20
N SER A 126 21.90 -18.10 -10.19
CA SER A 126 21.64 -17.39 -8.94
C SER A 126 20.49 -18.01 -8.16
N ASP A 127 20.61 -18.01 -6.82
CA ASP A 127 19.58 -18.44 -5.88
C ASP A 127 18.73 -17.24 -5.38
N LEU A 128 18.56 -16.20 -6.21
CA LEU A 128 17.77 -15.02 -5.88
C LEU A 128 16.38 -15.09 -6.51
N PHE A 129 15.36 -15.13 -5.65
CA PHE A 129 13.96 -15.22 -6.07
C PHE A 129 13.15 -14.03 -5.56
N LEU A 130 12.03 -13.76 -6.21
CA LEU A 130 11.03 -12.78 -5.79
C LEU A 130 9.72 -13.54 -5.58
N PHE A 131 9.14 -13.38 -4.41
CA PHE A 131 7.75 -13.73 -4.16
C PHE A 131 6.87 -12.55 -4.55
N ARG A 132 5.82 -12.81 -5.34
CA ARG A 132 4.85 -11.81 -5.76
C ARG A 132 3.45 -12.28 -5.42
N GLU A 133 2.66 -11.38 -4.86
CA GLU A 133 1.22 -11.56 -4.64
C GLU A 133 0.54 -10.22 -4.95
N GLY A 134 -0.22 -10.18 -6.04
CA GLY A 134 -0.74 -8.91 -6.57
C GLY A 134 0.40 -7.95 -6.92
N HIS A 135 0.29 -6.69 -6.50
CA HIS A 135 1.36 -5.70 -6.66
C HIS A 135 2.47 -5.79 -5.60
N SER A 136 2.30 -6.63 -4.59
CA SER A 136 3.30 -6.81 -3.54
C SER A 136 4.42 -7.71 -4.02
N THR A 137 5.67 -7.28 -3.87
CA THR A 137 6.85 -8.07 -4.23
C THR A 137 7.83 -8.09 -3.06
N THR A 138 8.29 -9.28 -2.71
CA THR A 138 9.25 -9.49 -1.63
C THR A 138 10.40 -10.34 -2.12
N GLN A 139 11.62 -9.92 -1.85
CA GLN A 139 12.80 -10.68 -2.25
C GLN A 139 13.04 -11.83 -1.29
N LEU A 140 13.23 -13.03 -1.82
CA LEU A 140 13.59 -14.23 -1.07
C LEU A 140 15.11 -14.42 -1.11
N ILE A 141 15.66 -14.83 0.03
CA ILE A 141 17.08 -15.16 0.22
C ILE A 141 17.21 -16.58 0.78
N PRO A 142 18.21 -17.36 0.33
CA PRO A 142 18.45 -18.68 0.87
C PRO A 142 18.98 -18.57 2.30
N THR A 143 18.49 -19.42 3.21
CA THR A 143 18.96 -19.48 4.60
C THR A 143 20.19 -20.37 4.76
N GLY A 144 20.46 -21.25 3.78
CA GLY A 144 21.48 -22.30 3.87
C GLY A 144 20.98 -23.58 4.55
N GLU A 145 19.83 -23.51 5.21
CA GLU A 145 19.14 -24.66 5.79
C GLU A 145 18.52 -25.55 4.70
N THR A 146 18.52 -26.85 4.99
CA THR A 146 17.82 -27.85 4.18
C THR A 146 16.86 -28.65 5.05
N THR A 147 15.68 -28.91 4.54
CA THR A 147 14.71 -29.79 5.19
C THR A 147 15.18 -31.25 5.09
N PRO A 148 14.74 -32.14 6.01
CA PRO A 148 15.09 -33.56 5.96
C PRO A 148 14.79 -34.23 4.61
N ASN A 149 13.81 -33.70 3.86
CA ASN A 149 13.39 -34.20 2.56
C ASN A 149 14.17 -33.55 1.39
N GLY A 150 15.29 -32.88 1.65
CA GLY A 150 16.16 -32.29 0.62
C GLY A 150 15.70 -30.94 0.06
N GLY A 151 14.67 -30.31 0.64
CA GLY A 151 14.19 -28.99 0.20
C GLY A 151 15.07 -27.86 0.73
N LYS A 152 15.44 -26.91 -0.13
CA LYS A 152 16.19 -25.69 0.26
C LYS A 152 15.25 -24.68 0.90
N VAL A 153 15.62 -24.13 2.06
CA VAL A 153 14.80 -23.15 2.80
C VAL A 153 15.19 -21.71 2.42
N TYR A 154 14.18 -20.88 2.20
CA TYR A 154 14.28 -19.46 1.89
C TYR A 154 13.45 -18.63 2.88
N ARG A 155 13.90 -17.40 3.10
CA ARG A 155 13.24 -16.39 3.92
C ARG A 155 13.08 -15.09 3.14
N GLU A 156 12.11 -14.28 3.55
CA GLU A 156 11.99 -12.91 3.05
C GLU A 156 13.21 -12.10 3.50
N ARG A 157 13.80 -11.30 2.60
CA ARG A 157 14.91 -10.41 2.94
C ARG A 157 14.49 -9.39 4.01
N VAL A 158 13.26 -8.89 3.88
CA VAL A 158 12.63 -8.02 4.86
C VAL A 158 11.39 -8.78 5.32
N GLU A 159 11.45 -9.31 6.54
CA GLU A 159 10.43 -10.23 7.04
C GLU A 159 9.16 -9.48 7.45
N LYS A 160 8.02 -9.92 6.92
CA LYS A 160 6.71 -9.36 7.23
C LYS A 160 5.69 -10.44 7.54
N SER A 161 5.66 -11.51 6.74
CA SER A 161 4.63 -12.56 6.83
C SER A 161 5.00 -13.73 7.73
N PHE A 162 6.30 -13.90 8.03
CA PHE A 162 6.87 -15.08 8.69
C PHE A 162 6.52 -16.41 8.00
N ASN A 163 6.15 -16.36 6.71
CA ASN A 163 5.93 -17.55 5.90
C ASN A 163 7.26 -18.28 5.66
N GLN A 164 7.21 -19.62 5.67
CA GLN A 164 8.35 -20.44 5.31
C GLN A 164 8.28 -20.81 3.83
N TYR A 165 9.35 -20.52 3.07
CA TYR A 165 9.45 -20.81 1.65
C TYR A 165 10.43 -21.97 1.45
N ILE A 166 9.98 -23.06 0.84
CA ILE A 166 10.78 -24.27 0.64
C ILE A 166 10.78 -24.63 -0.85
N ARG A 167 11.96 -24.81 -1.42
CA ARG A 167 12.13 -25.19 -2.82
C ARG A 167 12.53 -26.66 -2.94
N TYR A 168 11.81 -27.41 -3.75
CA TYR A 168 12.11 -28.79 -4.13
C TYR A 168 12.37 -28.85 -5.65
N GLY A 169 13.63 -28.82 -6.06
CA GLY A 169 13.98 -28.76 -7.49
C GLY A 169 13.40 -27.51 -8.17
N ASN A 170 12.34 -27.69 -8.96
CA ASN A 170 11.64 -26.62 -9.67
C ASN A 170 10.31 -26.21 -9.03
N THR A 171 9.87 -26.92 -7.99
CA THR A 171 8.60 -26.70 -7.30
C THR A 171 8.84 -25.92 -6.02
N TRP A 172 7.84 -25.14 -5.60
CA TRP A 172 7.88 -24.36 -4.37
C TRP A 172 6.71 -24.70 -3.46
N ARG A 173 7.02 -24.80 -2.17
CA ARG A 173 6.04 -24.92 -1.09
C ARG A 173 6.15 -23.70 -0.20
N ILE A 174 5.03 -23.05 0.07
CA ILE A 174 4.93 -21.96 1.03
C ILE A 174 4.06 -22.45 2.18
N LEU A 175 4.58 -22.33 3.40
CA LEU A 175 3.87 -22.64 4.63
C LEU A 175 3.57 -21.33 5.35
N GLY A 176 2.28 -21.00 5.42
CA GLY A 176 1.81 -19.85 6.18
C GLY A 176 1.71 -20.16 7.67
N VAL A 177 1.88 -19.13 8.50
CA VAL A 177 1.65 -19.22 9.95
C VAL A 177 0.21 -19.60 10.31
N ASN A 178 -0.73 -19.35 9.40
CA ASN A 178 -2.13 -19.75 9.49
C ASN A 178 -2.37 -21.24 9.20
N GLY A 179 -1.33 -22.02 8.92
CA GLY A 179 -1.41 -23.44 8.57
C GLY A 179 -1.81 -23.69 7.11
N LEU A 180 -2.04 -22.66 6.30
CA LEU A 180 -2.25 -22.84 4.86
C LEU A 180 -0.95 -23.20 4.17
N ARG A 181 -1.05 -24.12 3.22
CA ARG A 181 0.06 -24.57 2.38
C ARG A 181 -0.25 -24.25 0.93
N TYR A 182 0.68 -23.56 0.27
CA TYR A 182 0.62 -23.28 -1.16
C TYR A 182 1.69 -24.09 -1.87
N GLU A 183 1.33 -24.69 -3.00
CA GLU A 183 2.25 -25.39 -3.90
C GLU A 183 2.26 -24.64 -5.23
N LEU A 184 3.45 -24.29 -5.71
CA LEU A 184 3.64 -23.50 -6.92
C LEU A 184 4.61 -24.23 -7.86
N GLY A 185 4.30 -24.22 -9.16
CA GLY A 185 5.14 -24.82 -10.20
C GLY A 185 5.09 -26.36 -10.22
N THR A 186 3.99 -26.95 -9.75
CA THR A 186 3.68 -28.38 -9.88
C THR A 186 3.29 -28.74 -11.30
#